data_AF-A0AAU7WV90-F1
#
_entry.id   AF-A0AAU7WV90-F1
#
_cell.length_a   1.000
_cell.length_b   1.000
_cell.length_c   1.000
_cell.angle_alpha   90.00
_cell.angle_beta   90.00
_cell.angle_gamma   90.00
#
_symmetry.space_group_name_H-M   'P 1'
#
loop_
_entity.id
_entity.type
_entity.pdbx_description
1 polymer ?
#
loop_
_entity_poly.entity_id
_entity_poly.type
_entity_poly.pdbx_seq_one_letter_code
_entity_poly.pdbx_strand_id
1 'polypeptide(L)'
;MITTRQRLTRYSGSLAVVLGVHGLAILLALNWSKPQPMPIPPQAMVVELAPAPVPPPPAPPKVVTPPQPPAPVEELPLPKLAEAPKPTISVPKPVKQKPKPQPPKPVVKPEPPKEKPSEEKPSDAPVTPAPSKQPAPATPGPSPAQAAAKANWQGELQAHLAKYKRYPSEAQRRGKEGTNSLRFVVDAEGKVLSYELVGRSGNADLDRATLDMIRRAQPLPKPPADMLNNGSVEITASYNYEIDRSRGRR
;
A
#
# COMPACT_ATOMS: atom_id res chain seq x y z
N MET A 1 -74.25 -32.60 8.81
CA MET A 1 -73.50 -32.07 7.64
C MET A 1 -73.13 -30.62 7.92
N ILE A 2 -71.87 -30.29 8.20
CA ILE A 2 -71.44 -28.91 8.52
C ILE A 2 -71.13 -28.19 7.20
N THR A 3 -71.75 -27.02 7.01
CA THR A 3 -71.89 -26.37 5.70
C THR A 3 -70.59 -25.73 5.20
N THR A 4 -70.25 -25.98 3.93
CA THR A 4 -69.07 -25.44 3.22
C THR A 4 -68.99 -23.92 3.27
N ARG A 5 -70.14 -23.22 3.31
CA ARG A 5 -70.23 -21.75 3.42
C ARG A 5 -69.53 -21.19 4.68
N GLN A 6 -69.63 -21.88 5.82
CA GLN A 6 -69.02 -21.43 7.08
C GLN A 6 -67.50 -21.66 7.13
N ARG A 7 -66.96 -22.55 6.30
CA ARG A 7 -65.52 -22.68 6.11
C ARG A 7 -64.98 -21.55 5.22
N LEU A 8 -65.68 -21.25 4.13
CA LEU A 8 -65.26 -20.22 3.16
C LEU A 8 -65.15 -18.82 3.80
N THR A 9 -66.09 -18.43 4.66
CA THR A 9 -66.02 -17.13 5.37
C THR A 9 -64.85 -17.06 6.36
N ARG A 10 -64.51 -18.16 7.04
CA ARG A 10 -63.37 -18.24 7.97
C ARG A 10 -62.02 -18.20 7.26
N TYR A 11 -61.90 -18.86 6.10
CA TYR A 11 -60.69 -18.78 5.27
C TYR A 11 -60.55 -17.42 4.58
N SER A 12 -61.64 -16.80 4.13
CA SER A 12 -61.62 -15.45 3.57
C SER A 12 -61.17 -14.40 4.60
N GLY A 13 -61.71 -14.45 5.82
CA GLY A 13 -61.32 -13.54 6.91
C GLY A 13 -59.84 -13.68 7.31
N SER A 14 -59.32 -14.91 7.38
CA SER A 14 -57.89 -15.13 7.70
C SER A 14 -56.97 -14.70 6.55
N LEU A 15 -57.35 -14.92 5.29
CA LEU A 15 -56.60 -14.42 4.13
C LEU A 15 -56.53 -12.88 4.12
N ALA A 16 -57.63 -12.19 4.42
CA ALA A 16 -57.67 -10.73 4.51
C ALA A 16 -56.73 -10.19 5.61
N VAL A 17 -56.69 -10.82 6.78
CA VAL A 17 -55.76 -10.45 7.87
C VAL A 17 -54.30 -10.65 7.45
N VAL A 18 -53.97 -11.79 6.83
CA VAL A 18 -52.59 -12.07 6.37
C VAL A 18 -52.14 -11.05 5.33
N LEU A 19 -52.99 -10.72 4.35
CA LEU A 19 -52.69 -9.69 3.35
C LEU A 19 -52.54 -8.30 3.97
N GLY A 20 -53.36 -7.94 4.96
CA GLY A 20 -53.24 -6.68 5.71
C GLY A 20 -51.91 -6.55 6.45
N VAL A 21 -51.47 -7.62 7.14
CA VAL A 21 -50.18 -7.65 7.85
C VAL A 21 -49.00 -7.50 6.88
N HIS A 22 -49.03 -8.19 5.74
CA HIS A 22 -47.97 -8.08 4.73
C HIS A 22 -47.95 -6.69 4.07
N GLY A 23 -49.12 -6.12 3.75
CA GLY A 23 -49.23 -4.76 3.22
C GLY A 23 -48.67 -3.71 4.18
N LEU A 24 -48.97 -3.83 5.47
CA LEU A 24 -48.42 -2.95 6.51
C LEU A 24 -46.90 -3.10 6.65
N ALA A 25 -46.38 -4.32 6.63
CA ALA A 25 -44.94 -4.59 6.68
C ALA A 25 -44.20 -3.99 5.47
N ILE A 26 -44.77 -4.10 4.26
CA ILE A 26 -44.22 -3.50 3.04
C ILE A 26 -44.22 -1.96 3.14
N LEU A 27 -45.30 -1.34 3.61
CA LEU A 27 -45.37 0.11 3.81
C LEU A 27 -44.32 0.62 4.82
N LEU A 28 -44.09 -0.11 5.91
CA LEU A 28 -43.07 0.22 6.90
C LEU A 28 -41.66 0.11 6.30
N ALA A 29 -41.36 -0.95 5.55
CA ALA A 29 -40.06 -1.14 4.89
C ALA A 29 -39.76 -0.05 3.84
N LEU A 30 -40.77 0.35 3.05
CA LEU A 30 -40.65 1.44 2.07
C LEU A 30 -40.40 2.79 2.74
N ASN A 31 -41.04 3.08 3.87
CA ASN A 31 -40.84 4.35 4.57
C ASN A 31 -39.52 4.42 5.36
N TRP A 32 -38.93 3.28 5.74
CA TRP A 32 -37.59 3.20 6.36
C TRP A 32 -36.47 3.60 5.38
N SER A 33 -36.67 3.36 4.08
CA SER A 33 -35.64 3.50 3.04
C SER A 33 -35.40 4.95 2.58
N LYS A 34 -35.84 5.96 3.34
CA LYS A 34 -35.57 7.38 3.08
C LYS A 34 -34.23 7.78 3.71
N PRO A 35 -33.16 8.00 2.94
CA PRO A 35 -31.90 8.47 3.51
C PRO A 35 -32.09 9.87 4.09
N GLN A 36 -31.92 10.01 5.40
CA GLN A 36 -31.89 11.32 6.04
C GLN A 36 -30.65 12.07 5.57
N PRO A 37 -30.77 13.34 5.11
CA PRO A 37 -29.60 14.14 4.77
C PRO A 37 -28.78 14.38 6.04
N MET A 38 -27.57 13.81 6.09
CA MET A 38 -26.64 14.04 7.20
C MET A 38 -26.30 15.53 7.28
N PRO A 39 -26.43 16.17 8.46
CA PRO A 39 -25.98 17.54 8.62
C PRO A 39 -24.46 17.56 8.46
N ILE A 40 -23.97 18.19 7.39
CA ILE A 40 -22.54 18.43 7.18
C ILE A 40 -22.08 19.32 8.34
N PRO A 41 -21.11 18.90 9.16
CA PRO A 41 -20.59 19.78 10.22
C PRO A 41 -19.99 21.04 9.56
N PRO A 42 -20.21 22.24 10.13
CA PRO A 42 -19.60 23.44 9.59
C PRO A 42 -18.08 23.24 9.52
N GLN A 43 -17.51 23.54 8.36
CA GLN A 43 -16.08 23.34 8.12
C GLN A 43 -15.31 24.13 9.17
N ALA A 44 -14.44 23.45 9.92
CA ALA A 44 -13.68 24.08 10.99
C ALA A 44 -12.88 25.24 10.40
N MET A 45 -13.10 26.45 10.93
CA MET A 45 -12.27 27.60 10.60
C MET A 45 -10.82 27.24 10.92
N VAL A 46 -9.99 27.13 9.89
CA VAL A 46 -8.55 27.00 10.07
C VAL A 46 -8.03 28.32 10.63
N VAL A 47 -7.94 28.40 11.95
CA VAL A 47 -7.11 29.41 12.61
C VAL A 47 -5.68 29.06 12.20
N GLU A 48 -5.15 29.84 11.26
CA GLU A 48 -3.77 29.73 10.80
C GLU A 48 -2.85 30.15 11.94
N LEU A 49 -2.53 29.19 12.81
CA LEU A 49 -1.56 29.38 13.87
C LEU A 49 -0.19 29.53 13.20
N ALA A 50 0.32 30.76 13.18
CA ALA A 50 1.58 31.10 12.51
C ALA A 50 2.68 30.10 12.92
N PRO A 51 3.47 29.58 11.96
CA PRO A 51 4.45 28.54 12.25
C PRO A 51 5.49 29.08 13.24
N ALA A 52 5.61 28.43 14.40
CA ALA A 52 6.70 28.70 15.32
C ALA A 52 8.05 28.49 14.60
N PRO A 53 9.07 29.34 14.83
CA PRO A 53 10.34 29.25 14.14
C PRO A 53 10.96 27.87 14.37
N VAL A 54 11.24 27.16 13.27
CA VAL A 54 11.83 25.83 13.31
C VAL A 54 13.21 25.94 13.96
N PRO A 55 13.55 25.14 14.99
CA PRO A 55 14.89 25.18 15.56
C PRO A 55 15.92 24.81 14.48
N PRO A 56 17.13 25.40 14.52
CA PRO A 56 18.16 25.11 13.53
C PRO A 56 18.48 23.60 13.51
N PRO A 57 18.78 23.03 12.34
CA PRO A 57 19.03 21.59 12.22
C PRO A 57 20.18 21.16 13.13
N PRO A 58 20.10 19.96 13.74
CA PRO A 58 21.15 19.47 14.63
C PRO A 58 22.48 19.40 13.87
N ALA A 59 23.56 19.82 14.54
CA ALA A 59 24.90 19.79 13.98
C ALA A 59 25.24 18.36 13.50
N PRO A 60 25.97 18.21 12.37
CA PRO A 60 26.32 16.90 11.84
C PRO A 60 27.04 16.05 12.90
N PRO A 61 26.81 14.73 12.92
CA PRO A 61 27.37 13.87 13.95
C PRO A 61 28.90 13.98 13.97
N LYS A 62 29.46 14.21 15.16
CA LYS A 62 30.91 14.15 15.36
C LYS A 62 31.38 12.77 14.91
N VAL A 63 32.19 12.73 13.85
CA VAL A 63 32.80 11.50 13.35
C VAL A 63 33.59 10.88 14.50
N VAL A 64 33.23 9.66 14.88
CA VAL A 64 33.98 8.87 15.87
C VAL A 64 35.36 8.62 15.27
N THR A 65 36.39 9.18 15.90
CA THR A 65 37.79 8.93 15.55
C THR A 65 38.10 7.43 15.66
N PRO A 66 38.63 6.79 14.59
CA PRO A 66 39.27 5.49 14.72
C PRO A 66 40.45 5.56 15.70
N PRO A 67 40.79 4.47 16.41
CA PRO A 67 41.87 4.48 17.38
C PRO A 67 43.24 4.75 16.73
N GLN A 68 44.05 5.53 17.44
CA GLN A 68 45.42 5.89 17.06
C GLN A 68 46.34 4.65 17.09
N PRO A 69 47.21 4.43 16.09
CA PRO A 69 48.28 3.44 16.18
C PRO A 69 49.31 3.84 17.25
N PRO A 70 49.81 2.91 18.08
CA PRO A 70 50.83 3.24 19.08
C PRO A 70 52.16 3.65 18.43
N ALA A 71 52.92 4.49 19.14
CA ALA A 71 54.20 5.02 18.67
C ALA A 71 55.30 3.94 18.57
N PRO A 72 56.34 4.15 17.75
CA PRO A 72 57.48 3.23 17.66
C PRO A 72 58.23 3.15 18.99
N VAL A 73 58.61 1.93 19.38
CA VAL A 73 59.58 1.68 20.47
C VAL A 73 60.80 0.98 19.88
N GLU A 74 61.96 1.37 20.39
CA GLU A 74 63.29 1.04 19.91
C GLU A 74 63.76 -0.38 20.30
N GLU A 75 65.00 -0.70 19.92
CA GLU A 75 65.53 -2.04 19.64
C GLU A 75 66.01 -2.83 20.88
N LEU A 76 65.77 -4.16 20.90
CA LEU A 76 66.50 -5.13 21.73
C LEU A 76 66.72 -6.45 20.95
N PRO A 77 67.91 -7.10 21.04
CA PRO A 77 68.30 -8.15 20.10
C PRO A 77 67.99 -9.60 20.53
N LEU A 78 67.59 -10.42 19.53
CA LEU A 78 67.83 -11.86 19.33
C LEU A 78 67.65 -12.86 20.49
N PRO A 79 66.90 -13.96 20.24
CA PRO A 79 67.64 -15.22 20.05
C PRO A 79 67.17 -16.16 18.91
N LYS A 80 68.17 -16.82 18.32
CA LYS A 80 68.20 -18.10 17.56
C LYS A 80 66.90 -18.73 17.03
N LEU A 81 66.85 -18.79 15.69
CA LEU A 81 66.93 -20.02 14.88
C LEU A 81 66.16 -21.28 15.36
N ALA A 82 65.06 -21.58 14.67
CA ALA A 82 64.56 -22.94 14.51
C ALA A 82 64.24 -23.18 13.01
N GLU A 83 65.07 -23.97 12.34
CA GLU A 83 64.80 -24.45 10.98
C GLU A 83 63.70 -25.52 10.99
N ALA A 84 62.75 -25.41 10.05
CA ALA A 84 61.91 -26.52 9.61
C ALA A 84 61.76 -26.44 8.08
N PRO A 85 62.23 -27.43 7.30
CA PRO A 85 62.34 -27.29 5.86
C PRO A 85 61.04 -27.56 5.09
N LYS A 86 60.95 -26.88 3.94
CA LYS A 86 60.03 -27.02 2.80
C LYS A 86 59.31 -28.37 2.65
N PRO A 87 58.07 -28.32 2.14
CA PRO A 87 57.67 -29.11 0.98
C PRO A 87 57.67 -28.25 -0.29
N THR A 88 58.38 -28.71 -1.31
CA THR A 88 58.40 -28.09 -2.64
C THR A 88 57.27 -28.69 -3.48
N ILE A 89 56.36 -27.86 -4.00
CA ILE A 89 55.45 -28.25 -5.10
C ILE A 89 55.66 -27.31 -6.28
N SER A 90 55.68 -27.92 -7.46
CA SER A 90 56.29 -27.38 -8.66
C SER A 90 55.29 -26.66 -9.59
N VAL A 91 55.69 -25.47 -10.06
CA VAL A 91 55.60 -24.99 -11.47
C VAL A 91 54.23 -25.14 -12.18
N PRO A 92 53.56 -24.03 -12.57
CA PRO A 92 53.89 -23.44 -13.89
C PRO A 92 54.00 -21.90 -14.04
N LYS A 93 54.75 -21.53 -15.08
CA LYS A 93 54.99 -20.22 -15.76
C LYS A 93 53.72 -19.62 -16.42
N PRO A 94 53.73 -18.42 -17.10
CA PRO A 94 54.38 -17.13 -16.76
C PRO A 94 53.61 -15.83 -17.18
N VAL A 95 53.87 -14.70 -16.50
CA VAL A 95 54.22 -13.35 -17.04
C VAL A 95 53.40 -12.67 -18.18
N LYS A 96 52.72 -11.55 -17.86
CA LYS A 96 52.63 -10.19 -18.52
C LYS A 96 51.22 -9.56 -18.32
N GLN A 97 51.00 -8.24 -18.23
CA GLN A 97 51.85 -7.05 -18.34
C GLN A 97 51.24 -5.87 -17.54
N LYS A 98 52.04 -4.88 -17.15
CA LYS A 98 51.63 -3.53 -16.68
C LYS A 98 52.08 -2.52 -17.76
N PRO A 99 51.42 -1.36 -17.94
CA PRO A 99 51.98 -0.16 -17.30
C PRO A 99 50.92 0.85 -16.77
N LYS A 100 51.43 1.84 -16.03
CA LYS A 100 50.72 2.99 -15.41
C LYS A 100 51.06 4.27 -16.19
N PRO A 101 50.32 5.39 -16.02
CA PRO A 101 50.92 6.48 -15.25
C PRO A 101 49.95 7.26 -14.32
N GLN A 102 50.53 8.17 -13.53
CA GLN A 102 49.92 9.09 -12.54
C GLN A 102 50.19 10.56 -12.98
N PRO A 103 50.16 11.57 -12.09
CA PRO A 103 49.04 12.21 -11.39
C PRO A 103 48.92 13.72 -11.77
N PRO A 104 48.20 14.55 -10.99
CA PRO A 104 48.95 15.66 -10.37
C PRO A 104 48.61 15.95 -8.88
N LYS A 105 49.48 16.79 -8.31
CA LYS A 105 49.57 17.42 -6.96
C LYS A 105 50.18 18.83 -7.21
N PRO A 106 50.52 19.73 -6.25
CA PRO A 106 50.13 19.91 -4.83
C PRO A 106 49.93 21.41 -4.39
N VAL A 107 49.82 21.67 -3.06
CA VAL A 107 50.37 22.86 -2.31
C VAL A 107 49.72 24.27 -2.47
N VAL A 108 49.65 25.19 -1.48
CA VAL A 108 49.48 25.20 0.02
C VAL A 108 49.41 26.68 0.51
N LYS A 109 48.56 27.00 1.54
CA LYS A 109 48.51 28.18 2.49
C LYS A 109 48.77 29.64 2.01
N PRO A 110 48.10 30.68 2.57
CA PRO A 110 48.32 31.12 3.97
C PRO A 110 47.08 31.54 4.80
N GLU A 111 47.29 31.64 6.11
CA GLU A 111 46.56 32.43 7.15
C GLU A 111 47.59 33.41 7.76
N PRO A 112 47.26 34.47 8.55
CA PRO A 112 46.02 34.81 9.27
C PRO A 112 45.46 36.19 8.77
N PRO A 113 44.70 37.07 9.50
CA PRO A 113 44.20 37.06 10.88
C PRO A 113 42.69 37.43 11.04
N LYS A 114 42.34 38.10 12.15
CA LYS A 114 40.98 38.54 12.57
C LYS A 114 40.79 40.04 12.32
N GLU A 115 39.57 40.45 11.97
CA GLU A 115 38.95 41.66 12.55
C GLU A 115 37.41 41.64 12.45
N LYS A 116 36.75 42.12 13.51
CA LYS A 116 35.37 42.63 13.55
C LYS A 116 35.48 44.17 13.52
N PRO A 117 34.39 44.95 13.34
CA PRO A 117 33.07 44.66 12.76
C PRO A 117 32.70 45.66 11.64
N SER A 118 31.54 45.52 10.98
CA SER A 118 30.88 46.68 10.34
C SER A 118 29.36 46.52 10.33
N GLU A 119 28.70 47.64 10.61
CA GLU A 119 27.25 47.81 10.69
C GLU A 119 26.58 47.81 9.30
N GLU A 120 25.38 47.24 9.25
CA GLU A 120 24.15 47.80 8.66
C GLU A 120 24.20 48.77 7.45
N LYS A 121 23.63 48.35 6.31
CA LYS A 121 22.39 48.94 5.75
C LYS A 121 21.77 48.11 4.60
N PRO A 122 20.48 48.30 4.26
CA PRO A 122 19.74 47.41 3.38
C PRO A 122 19.98 47.71 1.89
N SER A 123 19.93 46.66 1.06
CA SER A 123 19.74 46.80 -0.39
C SER A 123 18.30 46.43 -0.73
N ASP A 124 17.53 47.43 -1.14
CA ASP A 124 16.26 47.23 -1.84
C ASP A 124 16.51 46.45 -3.14
N ALA A 125 15.73 45.40 -3.38
CA ALA A 125 15.68 44.68 -4.65
C ALA A 125 14.25 44.17 -4.87
N PRO A 126 13.58 44.50 -6.00
CA PRO A 126 12.19 44.11 -6.20
C PRO A 126 12.06 42.59 -6.36
N VAL A 127 11.39 41.94 -5.41
CA VAL A 127 11.05 40.51 -5.52
C VAL A 127 10.02 40.34 -6.62
N THR A 128 10.40 39.71 -7.72
CA THR A 128 9.45 39.33 -8.79
C THR A 128 8.48 38.28 -8.23
N PRO A 129 7.16 38.49 -8.25
CA PRO A 129 6.22 37.51 -7.74
C PRO A 129 6.28 36.20 -8.55
N ALA A 130 6.47 35.07 -7.87
CA ALA A 130 6.31 33.76 -8.51
C ALA A 130 4.86 33.60 -8.99
N PRO A 131 4.62 33.00 -10.17
CA PRO A 131 3.27 32.86 -10.70
C PRO A 131 2.41 31.99 -9.79
N SER A 132 1.38 32.59 -9.19
CA SER A 132 0.43 31.92 -8.32
C SER A 132 -0.17 30.70 -9.01
N LYS A 133 0.01 29.52 -8.42
CA LYS A 133 -0.54 28.26 -8.94
C LYS A 133 -2.06 28.30 -8.80
N GLN A 134 -2.72 28.73 -9.87
CA GLN A 134 -4.17 28.90 -9.95
C GLN A 134 -4.89 27.61 -9.50
N PRO A 135 -5.91 27.68 -8.63
CA PRO A 135 -6.64 26.50 -8.20
C PRO A 135 -7.22 25.76 -9.40
N ALA A 136 -6.95 24.45 -9.51
CA ALA A 136 -7.58 23.63 -10.52
C ALA A 136 -9.11 23.62 -10.28
N PRO A 137 -9.95 23.66 -11.33
CA PRO A 137 -11.39 23.53 -11.17
C PRO A 137 -11.73 22.25 -10.39
N ALA A 138 -12.63 22.37 -9.41
CA ALA A 138 -13.11 21.20 -8.67
C ALA A 138 -13.89 20.29 -9.64
N THR A 139 -13.30 19.14 -9.99
CA THR A 139 -13.96 18.13 -10.81
C THR A 139 -15.26 17.70 -10.12
N PRO A 140 -16.42 17.71 -10.79
CA PRO A 140 -17.66 17.20 -10.21
C PRO A 140 -17.47 15.76 -9.71
N GLY A 141 -17.97 15.48 -8.51
CA GLY A 141 -17.97 14.12 -7.95
C GLY A 141 -18.82 13.17 -8.80
N PRO A 142 -18.61 11.83 -8.69
CA PRO A 142 -19.35 10.86 -9.45
C PRO A 142 -20.86 10.98 -9.20
N SER A 143 -21.66 10.86 -10.26
CA SER A 143 -23.11 10.93 -10.15
C SER A 143 -23.67 9.72 -9.36
N PRO A 144 -24.88 9.81 -8.77
CA PRO A 144 -25.49 8.68 -8.08
C PRO A 144 -25.60 7.41 -8.94
N ALA A 145 -25.83 7.57 -10.25
CA ALA A 145 -25.85 6.45 -11.20
C ALA A 145 -24.47 5.82 -11.39
N GLN A 146 -23.41 6.61 -11.50
CA GLN A 146 -22.02 6.13 -11.60
C GLN A 146 -21.58 5.42 -10.31
N ALA A 147 -21.95 5.95 -9.15
CA ALA A 147 -21.68 5.31 -7.86
C ALA A 147 -22.40 3.95 -7.73
N ALA A 148 -23.66 3.86 -8.16
CA ALA A 148 -24.42 2.61 -8.19
C ALA A 148 -23.84 1.58 -9.16
N ALA A 149 -23.47 2.00 -10.39
CA ALA A 149 -22.84 1.14 -11.38
C ALA A 149 -21.50 0.57 -10.88
N LYS A 150 -20.68 1.40 -10.23
CA LYS A 150 -19.44 0.99 -9.56
C LYS A 150 -19.69 -0.06 -8.48
N ALA A 151 -20.65 0.18 -7.58
CA ALA A 151 -20.95 -0.73 -6.49
C ALA A 151 -21.47 -2.09 -7.00
N ASN A 152 -22.36 -2.09 -8.00
CA ASN A 152 -22.87 -3.32 -8.61
C ASN A 152 -21.74 -4.13 -9.26
N TRP A 153 -20.91 -3.49 -10.09
CA TRP A 153 -19.78 -4.15 -10.73
C TRP A 153 -18.74 -4.68 -9.73
N GLN A 154 -18.47 -3.95 -8.63
CA GLN A 154 -17.62 -4.46 -7.55
C GLN A 154 -18.21 -5.71 -6.87
N GLY A 155 -19.53 -5.77 -6.69
CA GLY A 155 -20.24 -6.95 -6.18
C GLY A 155 -20.15 -8.15 -7.14
N GLU A 156 -20.37 -7.94 -8.43
CA GLU A 156 -20.20 -8.97 -9.48
C GLU A 156 -18.77 -9.49 -9.53
N LEU A 157 -17.78 -8.59 -9.49
CA LEU A 157 -16.36 -8.92 -9.44
C LEU A 157 -16.02 -9.77 -8.21
N GLN A 158 -16.50 -9.37 -7.03
CA GLN A 158 -16.29 -10.12 -5.79
C GLN A 158 -16.93 -11.51 -5.85
N ALA A 159 -18.17 -11.63 -6.36
CA ALA A 159 -18.87 -12.90 -6.54
C ALA A 159 -18.15 -13.84 -7.53
N HIS A 160 -17.69 -13.30 -8.66
CA HIS A 160 -16.90 -14.02 -9.65
C HIS A 160 -15.59 -14.53 -9.06
N LEU A 161 -14.82 -13.67 -8.39
CA LEU A 161 -13.57 -14.06 -7.73
C LEU A 161 -13.79 -15.09 -6.61
N ALA A 162 -14.88 -14.96 -5.83
CA ALA A 162 -15.23 -15.92 -4.78
C ALA A 162 -15.47 -17.33 -5.34
N LYS A 163 -15.97 -17.47 -6.57
CA LYS A 163 -16.11 -18.78 -7.26
C LYS A 163 -14.77 -19.44 -7.57
N TYR A 164 -13.70 -18.68 -7.79
CA TYR A 164 -12.35 -19.18 -8.06
C TYR A 164 -11.44 -19.25 -6.83
N LYS A 165 -11.85 -18.64 -5.71
CA LYS A 165 -11.16 -18.71 -4.42
C LYS A 165 -11.06 -20.16 -3.96
N ARG A 166 -9.83 -20.68 -3.94
CA ARG A 166 -9.52 -22.04 -3.48
C ARG A 166 -8.57 -21.96 -2.29
N TYR A 167 -8.94 -22.61 -1.20
CA TYR A 167 -8.06 -22.76 -0.05
C TYR A 167 -7.00 -23.84 -0.37
N PRO A 168 -5.68 -23.58 -0.24
CA PRO A 168 -4.65 -24.62 -0.35
C PRO A 168 -4.80 -25.69 0.74
N SER A 169 -4.82 -26.96 0.35
CA SER A 169 -5.04 -28.07 1.30
C SER A 169 -4.02 -28.10 2.44
N GLU A 170 -2.74 -27.81 2.17
CA GLU A 170 -1.71 -27.74 3.21
C GLU A 170 -1.95 -26.60 4.22
N ALA A 171 -2.32 -25.41 3.74
CA ALA A 171 -2.62 -24.28 4.60
C ALA A 171 -3.89 -24.53 5.44
N GLN A 172 -4.90 -25.20 4.85
CA GLN A 172 -6.11 -25.64 5.55
C GLN A 172 -5.80 -26.67 6.65
N ARG A 173 -5.01 -27.71 6.33
CA ARG A 173 -4.56 -28.74 7.30
C ARG A 173 -3.75 -28.16 8.45
N ARG A 174 -2.97 -27.10 8.17
CA ARG A 174 -2.11 -26.40 9.14
C ARG A 174 -2.82 -25.29 9.93
N GLY A 175 -4.14 -25.15 9.78
CA GLY A 175 -4.91 -24.14 10.53
C GLY A 175 -4.50 -22.70 10.20
N LYS A 176 -3.96 -22.44 9.01
CA LYS A 176 -3.55 -21.09 8.62
C LYS A 176 -4.77 -20.22 8.33
N GLU A 177 -4.66 -18.93 8.62
CA GLU A 177 -5.70 -17.93 8.40
C GLU A 177 -5.01 -16.58 8.10
N GLY A 178 -5.70 -15.64 7.46
CA GLY A 178 -5.15 -14.31 7.21
C GLY A 178 -5.78 -13.57 6.04
N THR A 179 -5.54 -12.27 5.97
CA THR A 179 -6.07 -11.38 4.92
C THR A 179 -4.94 -10.84 4.06
N ASN A 180 -5.05 -10.95 2.74
CA ASN A 180 -4.16 -10.28 1.79
C ASN A 180 -4.92 -9.28 0.92
N SER A 181 -4.19 -8.38 0.28
CA SER A 181 -4.74 -7.34 -0.61
C SER A 181 -4.03 -7.41 -1.95
N LEU A 182 -4.80 -7.68 -3.00
CA LEU A 182 -4.36 -7.74 -4.39
C LEU A 182 -4.77 -6.44 -5.08
N ARG A 183 -3.81 -5.77 -5.70
CA ARG A 183 -4.04 -4.67 -6.63
C ARG A 183 -3.92 -5.20 -8.04
N PHE A 184 -4.84 -4.83 -8.92
CA PHE A 184 -4.82 -5.26 -10.32
C PHE A 184 -5.50 -4.24 -11.24
N VAL A 185 -5.07 -4.25 -12.49
CA VAL A 185 -5.57 -3.38 -13.56
C VAL A 185 -6.31 -4.22 -14.59
N VAL A 186 -7.52 -3.79 -14.97
CA VAL A 186 -8.42 -4.49 -15.89
C VAL A 186 -8.72 -3.60 -17.11
N ASP A 187 -8.79 -4.18 -18.31
CA ASP A 187 -9.26 -3.47 -19.52
C ASP A 187 -10.80 -3.43 -19.61
N ALA A 188 -11.33 -2.78 -20.67
CA ALA A 188 -12.76 -2.69 -20.93
C ALA A 188 -13.42 -4.06 -21.20
N GLU A 189 -12.64 -5.04 -21.66
CA GLU A 189 -13.07 -6.38 -22.00
C GLU A 189 -13.10 -7.34 -20.79
N GLY A 190 -12.47 -6.96 -19.66
CA GLY A 190 -12.39 -7.76 -18.45
C GLY A 190 -11.10 -8.59 -18.31
N LYS A 191 -10.10 -8.41 -19.17
CA LYS A 191 -8.79 -9.05 -19.02
C LYS A 191 -7.93 -8.25 -18.03
N VAL A 192 -7.14 -8.97 -17.23
CA VAL A 192 -6.20 -8.36 -16.28
C VAL A 192 -4.89 -8.04 -17.00
N LEU A 193 -4.53 -6.75 -17.02
CA LEU A 193 -3.29 -6.24 -17.61
C LEU A 193 -2.09 -6.41 -16.68
N SER A 194 -2.29 -6.18 -15.38
CA SER A 194 -1.26 -6.36 -14.34
C SER A 194 -1.91 -6.69 -12.99
N TYR A 195 -1.17 -7.37 -12.11
CA TYR A 195 -1.60 -7.67 -10.74
C TYR A 195 -0.39 -7.83 -9.79
N GLU A 196 -0.53 -7.30 -8.58
CA GLU A 196 0.48 -7.34 -7.51
C GLU A 196 -0.17 -7.51 -6.13
N LEU A 197 0.54 -8.13 -5.17
CA LEU A 197 0.10 -8.10 -3.77
C LEU A 197 0.63 -6.83 -3.10
N VAL A 198 -0.28 -5.93 -2.75
CA VAL A 198 0.02 -4.73 -1.93
C VAL A 198 -0.09 -5.02 -0.43
N GLY A 199 -0.79 -6.08 -0.04
CA GLY A 199 -0.85 -6.59 1.33
C GLY A 199 -0.66 -8.10 1.35
N ARG A 200 0.20 -8.60 2.25
CA ARG A 200 0.47 -10.04 2.44
C ARG A 200 -0.29 -10.59 3.64
N SER A 201 -0.74 -11.83 3.55
CA SER A 201 -1.49 -12.54 4.62
C SER A 201 -0.61 -13.07 5.75
N GLY A 202 0.72 -12.91 5.65
CA GLY A 202 1.69 -13.57 6.53
C GLY A 202 1.92 -15.06 6.21
N ASN A 203 1.24 -15.63 5.21
CA ASN A 203 1.40 -17.03 4.78
C ASN A 203 1.60 -17.11 3.26
N ALA A 204 2.78 -17.56 2.83
CA ALA A 204 3.14 -17.62 1.41
C ALA A 204 2.19 -18.49 0.56
N ASP A 205 1.63 -19.56 1.13
CA ASP A 205 0.66 -20.43 0.46
C ASP A 205 -0.64 -19.71 0.11
N LEU A 206 -1.14 -18.84 1.01
CA LEU A 206 -2.36 -18.06 0.79
C LEU A 206 -2.13 -16.95 -0.23
N ASP A 207 -1.00 -16.26 -0.11
CA ASP A 207 -0.59 -15.21 -1.06
C ASP A 207 -0.43 -15.76 -2.48
N ARG A 208 0.20 -16.94 -2.63
CA ARG A 208 0.27 -17.67 -3.90
C ARG A 208 -1.11 -18.09 -4.40
N ALA A 209 -1.99 -18.58 -3.52
CA ALA A 209 -3.35 -18.97 -3.90
C ALA A 209 -4.18 -17.81 -4.44
N THR A 210 -3.95 -16.59 -3.95
CA THR A 210 -4.59 -15.36 -4.45
C THR A 210 -4.06 -14.98 -5.84
N LEU A 211 -2.73 -15.06 -6.06
CA LEU A 211 -2.13 -14.87 -7.39
C LEU A 211 -2.62 -15.92 -8.41
N ASP A 212 -2.72 -17.18 -8.01
CA ASP A 212 -3.24 -18.24 -8.87
C ASP A 212 -4.77 -18.20 -9.00
N MET A 213 -5.50 -17.49 -8.12
CA MET A 213 -6.93 -17.20 -8.26
C MET A 213 -7.19 -16.15 -9.33
N ILE A 214 -6.51 -15.00 -9.30
CA ILE A 214 -6.73 -13.93 -10.32
C ILE A 214 -6.39 -14.42 -11.74
N ARG A 215 -5.40 -15.32 -11.88
CA ARG A 215 -5.08 -16.01 -13.14
C ARG A 215 -6.22 -16.90 -13.64
N ARG A 216 -6.80 -17.72 -12.75
CA ARG A 216 -7.89 -18.68 -13.08
C ARG A 216 -9.25 -18.00 -13.28
N ALA A 217 -9.44 -16.81 -12.72
CA ALA A 217 -10.68 -16.05 -12.81
C ALA A 217 -10.82 -15.22 -14.10
N GLN A 218 -9.82 -15.20 -14.99
CA GLN A 218 -9.92 -14.43 -16.24
C GLN A 218 -10.84 -15.14 -17.26
N PRO A 219 -11.65 -14.37 -18.04
CA PRO A 219 -11.87 -12.93 -17.91
C PRO A 219 -12.77 -12.58 -16.71
N LEU A 220 -12.55 -11.39 -16.16
CA LEU A 220 -13.37 -10.76 -15.11
C LEU A 220 -14.63 -10.11 -15.71
N PRO A 221 -15.66 -9.77 -14.90
CA PRO A 221 -16.77 -8.95 -15.38
C PRO A 221 -16.28 -7.60 -15.91
N LYS A 222 -16.87 -7.17 -17.03
CA LYS A 222 -16.48 -5.94 -17.74
C LYS A 222 -16.76 -4.69 -16.90
N PRO A 223 -15.78 -3.78 -16.72
CA PRO A 223 -15.99 -2.57 -15.94
C PRO A 223 -16.93 -1.57 -16.66
N PRO A 224 -17.69 -0.76 -15.91
CA PRO A 224 -18.52 0.31 -16.50
C PRO A 224 -17.67 1.35 -17.25
N ALA A 225 -18.19 1.83 -18.38
CA ALA A 225 -17.56 2.85 -19.22
C ALA A 225 -17.03 4.06 -18.41
N ASP A 226 -17.85 4.56 -17.47
CA ASP A 226 -17.54 5.71 -16.62
C ASP A 226 -16.34 5.52 -15.66
N MET A 227 -15.85 4.28 -15.47
CA MET A 227 -14.73 3.97 -14.57
C MET A 227 -13.39 3.79 -15.30
N LEU A 228 -13.40 3.75 -16.64
CA LEU A 228 -12.22 3.46 -17.44
C LEU A 228 -11.36 4.71 -17.62
N ASN A 229 -10.24 4.76 -16.91
CA ASN A 229 -9.18 5.74 -17.13
C ASN A 229 -8.25 5.23 -18.24
N ASN A 230 -8.27 5.92 -19.38
CA ASN A 230 -7.41 5.61 -20.53
C ASN A 230 -7.55 4.14 -21.01
N GLY A 231 -8.77 3.60 -20.99
CA GLY A 231 -9.08 2.23 -21.42
C GLY A 231 -8.84 1.15 -20.35
N SER A 232 -8.49 1.52 -19.11
CA SER A 232 -8.31 0.57 -18.02
C SER A 232 -8.85 1.08 -16.68
N VAL A 233 -9.09 0.17 -15.73
CA VAL A 233 -9.49 0.50 -14.36
C VAL A 233 -8.59 -0.22 -13.37
N GLU A 234 -8.20 0.48 -12.30
CA GLU A 234 -7.37 -0.05 -11.23
C GLU A 234 -8.20 -0.32 -9.96
N ILE A 235 -8.02 -1.50 -9.37
CA ILE A 235 -8.77 -1.96 -8.20
C ILE A 235 -7.82 -2.63 -7.20
N THR A 236 -8.02 -2.31 -5.92
CA THR A 236 -7.46 -3.08 -4.81
C THR A 236 -8.59 -3.86 -4.14
N ALA A 237 -8.45 -5.19 -4.08
CA ALA A 237 -9.39 -6.10 -3.44
C ALA A 237 -8.70 -6.86 -2.30
N SER A 238 -9.36 -6.95 -1.14
CA SER A 238 -8.87 -7.69 0.02
C SER A 238 -9.59 -9.02 0.18
N TYR A 239 -8.84 -10.10 0.42
CA TYR A 239 -9.38 -11.45 0.59
C TYR A 239 -9.01 -12.00 1.96
N ASN A 240 -10.03 -12.27 2.79
CA ASN A 240 -9.88 -13.01 4.04
C ASN A 240 -9.88 -14.52 3.77
N TYR A 241 -8.88 -15.24 4.27
CA TYR A 241 -8.84 -16.70 4.35
C TYR A 241 -9.07 -17.14 5.81
N GLU A 242 -10.27 -17.65 6.07
CA GLU A 242 -10.71 -18.16 7.37
C GLU A 242 -11.08 -19.64 7.24
N ILE A 243 -10.84 -20.41 8.30
CA ILE A 243 -11.18 -21.83 8.36
C ILE A 243 -12.47 -21.97 9.16
N ASP A 244 -13.53 -22.39 8.49
CA ASP A 244 -14.82 -22.70 9.09
C ASP A 244 -14.70 -23.92 10.04
N ARG A 245 -14.41 -23.66 11.32
CA ARG A 245 -14.28 -24.67 12.38
C ARG A 245 -15.64 -25.22 12.82
N SER A 246 -16.77 -24.69 12.32
CA SER A 246 -18.12 -25.08 12.77
C SER A 246 -18.57 -26.42 12.20
N ARG A 247 -18.11 -26.78 10.98
CA ARG A 247 -18.52 -28.01 10.27
C ARG A 247 -17.93 -29.31 10.81
N GLY A 248 -17.02 -29.27 11.79
CA GLY A 248 -16.41 -30.44 12.43
C GLY A 248 -17.16 -30.99 13.66
N ARG A 249 -18.29 -30.40 14.06
CA ARG A 249 -19.12 -30.87 15.20
C ARG A 249 -20.49 -31.36 14.74
N ARG A 250 -20.54 -32.54 14.12
CA ARG A 250 -21.73 -33.38 13.92
C ARG A 250 -21.32 -34.84 13.95
#